data_AF-A0A2I0NYP1-F1
#
_entry.id   AF-A0A2I0NYP1-F1
#
_cell.length_a   1.000
_cell.length_b   1.000
_cell.length_c   1.000
_cell.angle_alpha   90.00
_cell.angle_beta   90.00
_cell.angle_gamma   90.00
#
_symmetry.space_group_name_H-M   'P 1'
#
loop_
_entity.id
_entity.type
_entity.pdbx_description
1 polymer ?
#
loop_
_entity_poly.entity_id
_entity_poly.type
_entity_poly.pdbx_seq_one_letter_code
_entity_poly.pdbx_strand_id
1 'polypeptide(L)'
;MAAKGDLLYAWTTDSGLAKKAECGGAVTALLKYALESKMVDAVVAVRKGYDIYDAVPVAITNPSDLDQTAGSLHCGTLLLSTFIKKYLDGAKNMKIGVVVKGCDLMGLLEEAKRNDVDMKNIITIGVNCGGSVNPTVARKMIQAKYGVDPDTVHKEEIDKGQFIIEYEGGHKGISIDELEEEGFGRRSNCRRCKYKVPRQADLACGNWGVIGEKAGKATFVEV
;
A
#
# COMPACT_ATOMS: atom_id res chain seq x y z
N MET A 1 11.85 19.86 -13.49
CA MET A 1 10.68 18.98 -13.75
C MET A 1 11.22 17.56 -13.82
N ALA A 2 10.52 16.59 -13.24
CA ALA A 2 10.88 15.18 -13.38
C ALA A 2 10.46 14.67 -14.77
N ALA A 3 11.20 13.69 -15.30
CA ALA A 3 10.96 13.05 -16.59
C ALA A 3 10.98 11.53 -16.45
N LYS A 4 10.39 10.83 -17.43
CA LYS A 4 10.39 9.37 -17.49
C LYS A 4 11.81 8.82 -17.41
N GLY A 5 12.04 7.89 -16.48
CA GLY A 5 13.33 7.31 -16.16
C GLY A 5 14.02 7.94 -14.95
N ASP A 6 13.51 9.04 -14.42
CA ASP A 6 14.05 9.65 -13.21
C ASP A 6 13.84 8.76 -11.99
N LEU A 7 14.88 8.69 -11.14
CA LEU A 7 14.88 7.98 -9.86
C LEU A 7 15.07 9.01 -8.75
N LEU A 8 14.07 9.16 -7.88
CA LEU A 8 13.99 10.28 -6.95
C LEU A 8 13.71 9.79 -5.53
N TYR A 9 14.22 10.53 -4.54
CA TYR A 9 13.72 10.47 -3.17
C TYR A 9 12.74 11.61 -2.98
N ALA A 10 11.50 11.29 -2.60
CA ALA A 10 10.46 12.26 -2.33
C ALA A 10 9.90 12.08 -0.92
N TRP A 11 9.44 13.16 -0.30
CA TRP A 11 8.75 13.12 0.98
C TRP A 11 7.78 14.29 1.09
N THR A 12 6.77 14.14 1.94
CA THR A 12 5.80 15.18 2.26
C THR A 12 6.45 16.31 3.07
N THR A 13 6.00 17.54 2.84
CA THR A 13 6.31 18.69 3.69
C THR A 13 5.30 18.87 4.83
N ASP A 14 4.18 18.13 4.78
CA ASP A 14 3.16 18.14 5.82
C ASP A 14 3.59 17.26 7.00
N SER A 15 3.91 17.91 8.12
CA SER A 15 4.35 17.24 9.36
C SER A 15 3.29 16.33 9.99
N GLY A 16 2.00 16.59 9.76
CA GLY A 16 0.91 15.74 10.24
C GLY A 16 0.83 14.45 9.44
N LEU A 17 0.93 14.54 8.12
CA LEU A 17 1.01 13.38 7.24
C LEU A 17 2.28 12.57 7.47
N ALA A 18 3.43 13.22 7.68
CA ALA A 18 4.70 12.55 7.93
C ALA A 18 4.67 11.62 9.16
N LYS A 19 3.85 11.93 10.18
CA LYS A 19 3.68 11.09 11.37
C LYS A 19 2.81 9.85 11.14
N LYS A 20 1.96 9.87 10.11
CA LYS A 20 1.02 8.78 9.78
C LYS A 20 1.52 7.91 8.64
N ALA A 21 2.39 8.44 7.80
CA ALA A 21 2.91 7.75 6.64
C ALA A 21 3.82 6.58 7.04
N GLU A 22 3.81 5.53 6.21
CA GLU A 22 4.72 4.39 6.38
C GLU A 22 6.19 4.82 6.22
N CYS A 23 6.44 5.75 5.30
CA CYS A 23 7.78 6.22 4.95
C CYS A 23 7.75 7.75 4.74
N GLY A 24 8.24 8.25 3.60
CA GLY A 24 8.23 9.68 3.30
C GLY A 24 6.87 10.33 3.06
N GLY A 25 5.76 9.58 2.99
CA GLY A 25 4.42 10.15 2.76
C GLY A 25 4.20 10.76 1.37
N ALA A 26 5.11 10.54 0.42
CA ALA A 26 5.02 11.14 -0.92
C ALA A 26 3.78 10.66 -1.69
N VAL A 27 3.42 9.37 -1.59
CA VAL A 27 2.25 8.80 -2.28
C VAL A 27 0.97 9.53 -1.87
N THR A 28 0.71 9.67 -0.57
CA THR A 28 -0.47 10.36 -0.06
C THR A 28 -0.46 11.84 -0.44
N ALA A 29 0.70 12.51 -0.37
CA ALA A 29 0.82 13.92 -0.76
C ALA A 29 0.53 14.14 -2.25
N LEU A 30 1.02 13.26 -3.14
CA LEU A 30 0.76 13.32 -4.58
C LEU A 30 -0.73 13.11 -4.89
N LEU A 31 -1.38 12.14 -4.23
CA LEU A 31 -2.82 11.89 -4.41
C LEU A 31 -3.68 13.03 -3.85
N LYS A 32 -3.26 13.64 -2.75
CA LYS A 32 -3.91 14.83 -2.19
C LYS A 32 -3.85 15.98 -3.17
N TYR A 33 -2.67 16.25 -3.72
CA TYR A 33 -2.50 17.24 -4.77
C TYR A 33 -3.35 16.92 -6.03
N ALA A 34 -3.43 15.64 -6.44
CA ALA A 34 -4.24 15.23 -7.59
C ALA A 34 -5.75 15.53 -7.40
N LEU A 35 -6.29 15.37 -6.19
CA LEU A 35 -7.67 15.77 -5.87
C LEU A 35 -7.81 17.30 -5.80
N GLU A 36 -6.92 17.99 -5.09
CA GLU A 36 -6.97 19.46 -4.91
C GLU A 36 -6.90 20.20 -6.25
N SER A 37 -6.05 19.71 -7.16
CA SER A 37 -5.88 20.25 -8.51
C SER A 37 -6.92 19.75 -9.51
N LYS A 38 -7.85 18.87 -9.11
CA LYS A 38 -8.88 18.26 -9.96
C LYS A 38 -8.31 17.47 -11.15
N MET A 39 -7.10 16.92 -11.01
CA MET A 39 -6.57 15.95 -11.98
C MET A 39 -7.38 14.66 -11.97
N VAL A 40 -7.92 14.30 -10.80
CA VAL A 40 -8.81 13.17 -10.58
C VAL A 40 -10.04 13.61 -9.80
N ASP A 41 -11.15 12.92 -9.98
CA ASP A 41 -12.41 13.16 -9.29
C ASP A 41 -12.48 12.42 -7.95
N ALA A 42 -11.79 11.28 -7.84
CA ALA A 42 -11.66 10.50 -6.61
C ALA A 42 -10.30 9.80 -6.52
N VAL A 43 -9.93 9.39 -5.31
CA VAL A 43 -8.79 8.53 -5.05
C VAL A 43 -9.25 7.21 -4.45
N VAL A 44 -8.90 6.10 -5.09
CA VAL A 44 -9.08 4.76 -4.55
C VAL A 44 -7.86 4.39 -3.73
N ALA A 45 -8.09 4.23 -2.43
CA ALA A 45 -7.06 3.86 -1.47
C ALA A 45 -7.63 2.87 -0.45
N VAL A 46 -6.84 2.52 0.55
CA VAL A 46 -7.20 1.55 1.59
C VAL A 46 -7.06 2.21 2.94
N ARG A 47 -8.08 2.09 3.78
CA ARG A 47 -8.03 2.53 5.18
C ARG A 47 -8.08 1.34 6.12
N LYS A 48 -7.69 1.59 7.37
CA LYS A 48 -7.88 0.67 8.48
C LYS A 48 -9.38 0.39 8.67
N GLY A 49 -9.74 -0.89 8.77
CA GLY A 49 -11.09 -1.35 9.07
C GLY A 49 -11.35 -1.40 10.58
N TYR A 50 -11.76 -2.56 11.08
CA TYR A 50 -11.95 -2.78 12.51
C TYR A 50 -10.64 -2.62 13.31
N ASP A 51 -9.56 -3.25 12.84
CA ASP A 51 -8.23 -3.22 13.44
C ASP A 51 -7.14 -3.08 12.36
N ILE A 52 -5.86 -3.14 12.75
CA ILE A 52 -4.74 -3.03 11.80
C ILE A 52 -4.63 -4.22 10.84
N TYR A 53 -5.32 -5.33 11.10
CA TYR A 53 -5.31 -6.52 10.27
C TYR A 53 -6.44 -6.51 9.23
N ASP A 54 -7.46 -5.69 9.47
CA ASP A 54 -8.59 -5.47 8.57
C ASP A 54 -8.38 -4.21 7.71
N ALA A 55 -8.59 -4.36 6.41
CA ALA A 55 -8.32 -3.33 5.44
C ALA A 55 -9.54 -3.12 4.55
N VAL A 56 -9.94 -1.87 4.36
CA VAL A 56 -11.18 -1.52 3.65
C VAL A 56 -10.85 -0.58 2.48
N PRO A 57 -11.17 -0.97 1.22
CA PRO A 57 -11.07 -0.07 0.09
C PRO A 57 -12.06 1.09 0.23
N VAL A 58 -11.62 2.29 -0.14
CA VAL A 58 -12.43 3.50 -0.12
C VAL A 58 -12.18 4.33 -1.37
N ALA A 59 -13.21 5.05 -1.81
CA ALA A 59 -13.09 6.10 -2.81
C ALA A 59 -13.22 7.46 -2.09
N ILE A 60 -12.12 8.21 -2.06
CA ILE A 60 -12.02 9.51 -1.37
C ILE A 60 -12.16 10.63 -2.39
N THR A 61 -13.12 11.53 -2.17
CA THR A 61 -13.32 12.73 -3.01
C THR A 61 -12.89 14.02 -2.31
N ASN A 62 -12.77 14.00 -0.97
CA ASN A 62 -12.31 15.13 -0.19
C ASN A 62 -10.82 14.95 0.17
N PRO A 63 -9.92 15.85 -0.28
CA PRO A 63 -8.48 15.75 -0.02
C PRO A 63 -8.10 15.62 1.47
N SER A 64 -8.87 16.20 2.40
CA SER A 64 -8.59 16.09 3.84
C SER A 64 -8.70 14.66 4.37
N ASP A 65 -9.46 13.80 3.68
CA ASP A 65 -9.78 12.46 4.16
C ASP A 65 -8.74 11.43 3.71
N LEU A 66 -7.74 11.82 2.91
CA LEU A 66 -6.65 10.93 2.48
C LEU A 66 -5.66 10.58 3.60
N ASP A 67 -5.58 11.42 4.63
CA ASP A 67 -4.77 11.15 5.81
C ASP A 67 -5.14 9.83 6.50
N GLN A 68 -6.42 9.40 6.38
CA GLN A 68 -6.89 8.14 6.98
C GLN A 68 -6.42 6.89 6.22
N THR A 69 -5.83 7.06 5.03
CA THR A 69 -5.32 5.98 4.18
C THR A 69 -3.80 5.95 4.14
N ALA A 70 -3.13 6.74 4.99
CA ALA A 70 -1.69 6.72 5.14
C ALA A 70 -1.23 5.53 5.99
N GLY A 71 -0.05 4.99 5.66
CA GLY A 71 0.49 3.78 6.30
C GLY A 71 0.27 2.52 5.46
N SER A 72 0.96 1.44 5.82
CA SER A 72 0.78 0.13 5.20
C SER A 72 -0.16 -0.76 6.01
N LEU A 73 -0.88 -1.64 5.32
CA LEU A 73 -1.74 -2.68 5.91
C LEU A 73 -1.44 -4.02 5.23
N HIS A 74 -0.41 -4.73 5.69
CA HIS A 74 0.10 -5.96 5.07
C HIS A 74 -0.83 -7.16 5.27
N CYS A 75 -1.86 -7.04 6.10
CA CYS A 75 -2.87 -8.08 6.28
C CYS A 75 -4.08 -7.93 5.32
N GLY A 76 -4.18 -6.80 4.62
CA GLY A 76 -5.30 -6.51 3.72
C GLY A 76 -5.47 -7.54 2.61
N THR A 77 -6.64 -8.21 2.59
CA THR A 77 -7.04 -9.18 1.55
C THR A 77 -7.83 -8.50 0.44
N LEU A 78 -7.19 -7.62 -0.32
CA LEU A 78 -7.91 -6.77 -1.26
C LEU A 78 -7.35 -6.90 -2.67
N LEU A 79 -8.24 -6.79 -3.66
CA LEU A 79 -7.90 -6.62 -5.06
C LEU A 79 -8.64 -5.39 -5.60
N LEU A 80 -7.93 -4.27 -5.74
CA LEU A 80 -8.54 -2.98 -6.05
C LEU A 80 -9.11 -2.92 -7.46
N SER A 81 -8.63 -3.75 -8.39
CA SER A 81 -9.24 -3.86 -9.72
C SER A 81 -10.70 -4.30 -9.65
N THR A 82 -11.04 -5.23 -8.74
CA THR A 82 -12.42 -5.68 -8.53
C THR A 82 -13.26 -4.57 -7.91
N PHE A 83 -12.69 -3.80 -6.98
CA PHE A 83 -13.38 -2.67 -6.37
C PHE A 83 -13.74 -1.60 -7.42
N ILE A 84 -12.76 -1.20 -8.24
CA ILE A 84 -12.94 -0.22 -9.32
C ILE A 84 -13.97 -0.71 -10.33
N LYS A 85 -13.84 -1.96 -10.81
CA LYS A 85 -14.79 -2.54 -11.76
C LYS A 85 -16.23 -2.56 -11.22
N LYS A 86 -16.43 -3.07 -9.99
CA LYS A 86 -17.77 -3.34 -9.46
C LYS A 86 -18.46 -2.12 -8.88
N TYR A 87 -17.71 -1.23 -8.24
CA TYR A 87 -18.28 -0.15 -7.44
C TYR A 87 -18.05 1.24 -8.03
N LEU A 88 -17.14 1.38 -9.00
CA LEU A 88 -16.85 2.65 -9.68
C LEU A 88 -17.05 2.55 -11.20
N ASP A 89 -17.85 1.57 -11.66
CA ASP A 89 -18.17 1.35 -13.07
C ASP A 89 -16.92 1.30 -13.98
N GLY A 90 -15.84 0.70 -13.46
CA GLY A 90 -14.59 0.59 -14.21
C GLY A 90 -13.93 1.92 -14.55
N ALA A 91 -14.22 3.00 -13.81
CA ALA A 91 -13.74 4.35 -14.12
C ALA A 91 -14.16 4.87 -15.51
N LYS A 92 -15.28 4.40 -16.07
CA LYS A 92 -15.78 4.84 -17.39
C LYS A 92 -16.23 6.30 -17.40
N ASN A 93 -16.75 6.78 -16.28
CA ASN A 93 -17.39 8.10 -16.15
C ASN A 93 -16.71 9.02 -15.13
N MET A 94 -15.54 8.65 -14.61
CA MET A 94 -14.81 9.44 -13.61
C MET A 94 -13.31 9.17 -13.69
N LYS A 95 -12.50 10.19 -13.46
CA LYS A 95 -11.05 10.05 -13.32
C LYS A 95 -10.70 9.66 -11.89
N ILE A 96 -9.88 8.62 -11.72
CA ILE A 96 -9.46 8.17 -10.40
C ILE A 96 -7.94 8.12 -10.27
N GLY A 97 -7.43 8.54 -9.12
CA GLY A 97 -6.10 8.17 -8.67
C GLY A 97 -6.20 6.86 -7.89
N VAL A 98 -5.25 5.95 -8.02
CA VAL A 98 -5.27 4.69 -7.28
C VAL A 98 -3.87 4.25 -6.85
N VAL A 99 -3.75 3.77 -5.62
CA VAL A 99 -2.55 3.09 -5.14
C VAL A 99 -2.65 1.61 -5.51
N VAL A 100 -1.67 1.07 -6.22
CA VAL A 100 -1.72 -0.33 -6.71
C VAL A 100 -0.51 -1.14 -6.26
N LYS A 101 -0.75 -2.35 -5.75
CA LYS A 101 0.28 -3.39 -5.70
C LYS A 101 0.38 -4.06 -7.07
N GLY A 102 1.42 -4.86 -7.30
CA GLY A 102 1.58 -5.58 -8.58
C GLY A 102 0.36 -6.40 -8.99
N CYS A 103 -0.31 -7.08 -8.04
CA CYS A 103 -1.54 -7.82 -8.33
C CYS A 103 -2.74 -6.93 -8.68
N ASP A 104 -2.86 -5.75 -8.06
CA ASP A 104 -3.91 -4.78 -8.39
C ASP A 104 -3.74 -4.26 -9.81
N LEU A 105 -2.51 -3.89 -10.19
CA LEU A 105 -2.19 -3.39 -11.52
C LEU A 105 -2.40 -4.45 -12.60
N MET A 106 -1.92 -5.68 -12.38
CA MET A 106 -2.19 -6.78 -13.31
C MET A 106 -3.70 -7.00 -13.48
N GLY A 107 -4.46 -6.94 -12.38
CA GLY A 107 -5.91 -7.01 -12.43
C GLY A 107 -6.52 -5.90 -13.28
N LEU A 108 -6.14 -4.64 -13.06
CA LEU A 108 -6.65 -3.51 -13.83
C LEU A 108 -6.35 -3.64 -15.33
N LEU A 109 -5.13 -4.03 -15.69
CA LEU A 109 -4.75 -4.21 -17.10
C LEU A 109 -5.54 -5.34 -17.77
N GLU A 110 -5.82 -6.42 -17.05
CA GLU A 110 -6.64 -7.52 -17.56
C GLU A 110 -8.11 -7.11 -17.72
N GLU A 111 -8.69 -6.40 -16.75
CA GLU A 111 -10.06 -5.87 -16.88
C GLU A 111 -10.15 -4.84 -18.02
N ALA A 112 -9.10 -4.05 -18.26
CA ALA A 112 -9.06 -3.09 -19.36
C ALA A 112 -9.08 -3.76 -20.73
N LYS A 113 -8.39 -4.89 -20.92
CA LYS A 113 -8.45 -5.69 -22.16
C LYS A 113 -9.86 -6.20 -22.47
N ARG A 114 -10.71 -6.30 -21.45
CA ARG A 114 -12.11 -6.75 -21.56
C ARG A 114 -13.10 -5.58 -21.68
N ASN A 115 -12.61 -4.34 -21.75
CA ASN A 115 -13.41 -3.10 -21.68
C ASN A 115 -14.25 -2.97 -20.39
N ASP A 116 -13.86 -3.67 -19.33
CA ASP A 116 -14.49 -3.58 -18.01
C ASP A 116 -13.91 -2.44 -17.17
N VAL A 117 -12.73 -1.93 -17.53
CA VAL A 117 -12.05 -0.80 -16.90
C VAL A 117 -11.47 0.13 -17.98
N ASP A 118 -11.64 1.44 -17.85
CA ASP A 118 -11.00 2.43 -18.73
C ASP A 118 -9.74 3.00 -18.10
N MET A 119 -8.58 2.46 -18.48
CA MET A 119 -7.28 2.92 -17.98
C MET A 119 -6.96 4.37 -18.34
N LYS A 120 -7.61 4.97 -19.35
CA LYS A 120 -7.36 6.38 -19.71
C LYS A 120 -7.82 7.35 -18.61
N ASN A 121 -8.72 6.89 -17.76
CA ASN A 121 -9.26 7.64 -16.64
C ASN A 121 -8.60 7.26 -15.31
N ILE A 122 -7.53 6.46 -15.31
CA ILE A 122 -6.89 5.99 -14.08
C ILE A 122 -5.44 6.47 -14.03
N ILE A 123 -5.10 7.22 -12.98
CA ILE A 123 -3.71 7.51 -12.59
C ILE A 123 -3.31 6.48 -11.53
N THR A 124 -2.24 5.74 -11.79
CA THR A 124 -1.75 4.65 -10.96
C THR A 124 -0.45 5.03 -10.26
N ILE A 125 -0.46 4.99 -8.93
CA ILE A 125 0.76 5.03 -8.11
C ILE A 125 1.01 3.62 -7.60
N GLY A 126 1.96 2.96 -8.22
CA GLY A 126 2.40 1.63 -7.85
C GLY A 126 3.21 1.64 -6.55
N VAL A 127 3.00 0.68 -5.65
CA VAL A 127 3.83 0.48 -4.46
C VAL A 127 4.54 -0.87 -4.49
N ASN A 128 5.79 -0.88 -4.06
CA ASN A 128 6.54 -2.12 -3.86
C ASN A 128 5.84 -3.03 -2.84
N CYS A 129 5.84 -4.34 -3.10
CA CYS A 129 5.11 -5.29 -2.26
C CYS A 129 5.91 -6.58 -2.07
N GLY A 130 6.22 -6.90 -0.80
CA GLY A 130 6.86 -8.15 -0.40
C GLY A 130 5.90 -9.34 -0.25
N GLY A 131 4.59 -9.07 -0.22
CA GLY A 131 3.50 -10.02 -0.01
C GLY A 131 2.58 -9.60 1.13
N SER A 132 1.43 -10.27 1.26
CA SER A 132 0.48 -10.04 2.34
C SER A 132 0.30 -11.28 3.23
N VAL A 133 -0.11 -11.04 4.47
CA VAL A 133 -0.44 -12.07 5.48
C VAL A 133 -1.96 -12.19 5.55
N ASN A 134 -2.51 -13.36 5.84
CA ASN A 134 -3.96 -13.50 6.07
C ASN A 134 -4.30 -12.93 7.47
N PRO A 135 -5.37 -12.12 7.66
CA PRO A 135 -5.68 -11.49 8.94
C PRO A 135 -5.80 -12.49 10.11
N THR A 136 -6.51 -13.61 9.89
CA THR A 136 -6.68 -14.65 10.91
C THR A 136 -5.36 -15.35 11.23
N VAL A 137 -4.50 -15.53 10.22
CA VAL A 137 -3.15 -16.08 10.42
C VAL A 137 -2.26 -15.09 11.16
N ALA A 138 -2.31 -13.79 10.84
CA ALA A 138 -1.56 -12.74 11.52
C ALA A 138 -1.90 -12.67 13.01
N ARG A 139 -3.19 -12.68 13.36
CA ARG A 139 -3.62 -12.68 14.77
C ARG A 139 -3.10 -13.91 15.53
N LYS A 140 -3.21 -15.11 14.94
CA LYS A 140 -2.65 -16.35 15.53
C LYS A 140 -1.12 -16.28 15.66
N MET A 141 -0.44 -15.77 14.65
CA MET A 141 1.01 -15.58 14.61
C MET A 141 1.46 -14.65 15.74
N ILE A 142 0.78 -13.53 15.93
CA ILE A 142 1.11 -12.54 16.97
C ILE A 142 0.97 -13.15 18.36
N GLN A 143 -0.13 -13.86 18.62
CA GLN A 143 -0.29 -14.56 19.89
C GLN A 143 0.77 -15.65 20.11
N ALA A 144 1.00 -16.50 19.12
CA ALA A 144 1.85 -17.69 19.27
C ALA A 144 3.36 -17.40 19.21
N LYS A 145 3.78 -16.43 18.40
CA LYS A 145 5.21 -16.14 18.12
C LYS A 145 5.70 -14.86 18.80
N TYR A 146 4.82 -13.87 18.92
CA TYR A 146 5.17 -12.62 19.56
C TYR A 146 4.86 -12.67 21.06
N GLY A 147 3.90 -13.50 21.49
CA GLY A 147 3.44 -13.55 22.88
C GLY A 147 2.66 -12.30 23.28
N VAL A 148 2.05 -11.64 22.28
CA VAL A 148 1.37 -10.35 22.42
C VAL A 148 -0.11 -10.57 22.09
N ASP A 149 -1.00 -9.87 22.79
CA ASP A 149 -2.41 -9.79 22.42
C ASP A 149 -2.55 -9.00 21.11
N PRO A 150 -3.07 -9.60 20.03
CA PRO A 150 -3.24 -8.91 18.75
C PRO A 150 -4.03 -7.60 18.84
N ASP A 151 -4.94 -7.47 19.81
CA ASP A 151 -5.75 -6.25 19.96
C ASP A 151 -4.97 -5.06 20.56
N THR A 152 -3.76 -5.31 21.08
CA THR A 152 -2.87 -4.26 21.64
C THR A 152 -1.84 -3.73 20.61
N VAL A 153 -1.77 -4.35 19.43
CA VAL A 153 -0.83 -3.94 18.39
C VAL A 153 -1.41 -2.75 17.62
N HIS A 154 -0.65 -1.66 17.52
CA HIS A 154 -1.09 -0.43 16.86
C HIS A 154 -0.37 -0.13 15.55
N LYS A 155 0.74 -0.82 15.25
CA LYS A 155 1.43 -0.74 13.95
C LYS A 155 2.07 -2.08 13.60
N GLU A 156 2.10 -2.37 12.30
CA GLU A 156 2.82 -3.52 11.73
C GLU A 156 3.63 -3.06 10.51
N GLU A 157 4.81 -3.63 10.33
CA GLU A 157 5.75 -3.23 9.29
C GLU A 157 6.51 -4.46 8.77
N ILE A 158 6.79 -4.47 7.46
CA ILE A 158 7.69 -5.44 6.85
C ILE A 158 8.94 -4.70 6.38
N ASP A 159 10.02 -4.82 7.16
CA ASP A 159 11.32 -4.26 6.84
C ASP A 159 12.43 -5.30 6.98
N LYS A 160 13.42 -5.24 6.08
CA LYS A 160 14.63 -6.10 6.08
C LYS A 160 14.38 -7.59 6.30
N GLY A 161 13.25 -8.10 5.76
CA GLY A 161 12.89 -9.52 5.86
C GLY A 161 12.25 -9.93 7.19
N GLN A 162 11.93 -8.97 8.07
CA GLN A 162 11.25 -9.20 9.33
C GLN A 162 9.80 -8.71 9.26
N PHE A 163 8.91 -9.42 9.96
CA PHE A 163 7.59 -8.91 10.30
C PHE A 163 7.68 -8.26 11.68
N ILE A 164 7.48 -6.95 11.74
CA ILE A 164 7.68 -6.12 12.92
C ILE A 164 6.32 -5.66 13.42
N ILE A 165 6.09 -5.73 14.73
CA ILE A 165 4.93 -5.15 15.39
C ILE A 165 5.36 -4.09 16.40
N GLU A 166 4.55 -3.04 16.54
CA GLU A 166 4.65 -2.06 17.62
C GLU A 166 3.41 -2.14 18.51
N TYR A 167 3.66 -2.20 19.81
CA TYR A 167 2.66 -2.35 20.88
C TYR A 167 3.16 -1.60 22.12
N GLU A 168 2.36 -1.50 23.19
CA GLU A 168 2.73 -0.72 24.39
C GLU A 168 4.07 -1.17 25.02
N GLY A 169 4.40 -2.46 24.89
CA GLY A 169 5.65 -3.03 25.40
C GLY A 169 6.89 -2.79 24.51
N GLY A 170 6.74 -2.03 23.41
CA GLY A 170 7.83 -1.69 22.49
C GLY A 170 7.63 -2.26 21.08
N HIS A 171 8.73 -2.59 20.41
CA HIS A 171 8.70 -3.22 19.08
C HIS A 171 9.32 -4.62 19.12
N LYS A 172 8.80 -5.53 18.30
CA LYS A 172 9.35 -6.89 18.15
C LYS A 172 9.30 -7.31 16.68
N GLY A 173 10.42 -7.81 16.17
CA GLY A 173 10.55 -8.33 14.81
C GLY A 173 10.91 -9.83 14.82
N ILE A 174 10.32 -10.60 13.91
CA ILE A 174 10.67 -12.00 13.66
C ILE A 174 10.89 -12.17 12.15
N SER A 175 11.82 -13.04 11.75
CA SER A 175 12.10 -13.33 10.35
C SER A 175 10.84 -13.84 9.63
N ILE A 176 10.54 -13.30 8.45
CA ILE A 176 9.42 -13.77 7.62
C ILE A 176 9.65 -15.21 7.18
N ASP A 177 10.89 -15.60 6.89
CA ASP A 177 11.19 -16.95 6.43
C ASP A 177 10.96 -17.97 7.55
N GLU A 178 11.36 -17.66 8.80
CA GLU A 178 11.05 -18.48 9.97
C GLU A 178 9.53 -18.60 10.18
N LEU A 179 8.81 -17.48 10.10
CA LEU A 179 7.35 -17.48 10.20
C LEU A 179 6.71 -18.37 9.12
N GLU A 180 7.21 -18.32 7.89
CA GLU A 180 6.72 -19.14 6.77
C GLU A 180 6.97 -20.64 6.93
N GLU A 181 8.15 -21.02 7.43
CA GLU A 181 8.49 -22.41 7.72
C GLU A 181 7.57 -23.01 8.78
N GLU A 182 7.18 -22.19 9.76
CA GLU A 182 6.27 -22.58 10.84
C GLU A 182 4.77 -22.47 10.48
N GLY A 183 4.46 -22.24 9.19
CA GLY A 183 3.08 -22.17 8.69
C GLY A 183 2.36 -20.84 8.94
N PHE A 184 3.08 -19.82 9.39
CA PHE A 184 2.64 -18.43 9.48
C PHE A 184 3.15 -17.61 8.27
N GLY A 185 3.09 -16.29 8.36
CA GLY A 185 3.67 -15.40 7.36
C GLY A 185 2.86 -15.23 6.08
N ARG A 186 3.55 -15.01 4.96
CA ARG A 186 2.91 -14.54 3.72
C ARG A 186 2.10 -15.64 3.05
N ARG A 187 1.04 -15.23 2.36
CA ARG A 187 0.19 -16.14 1.57
C ARG A 187 0.99 -16.85 0.50
N SER A 188 0.61 -18.10 0.20
CA SER A 188 1.25 -18.94 -0.82
C SER A 188 1.34 -18.28 -2.20
N ASN A 189 0.30 -17.53 -2.61
CA ASN A 189 0.30 -16.78 -3.87
C ASN A 189 1.33 -15.62 -3.85
N CYS A 190 1.54 -14.98 -2.72
CA CYS A 190 2.50 -13.91 -2.57
C CYS A 190 3.94 -14.42 -2.59
N ARG A 191 4.20 -15.58 -1.98
CA ARG A 191 5.53 -16.21 -1.95
C ARG A 191 6.08 -16.53 -3.34
N ARG A 192 5.20 -16.83 -4.31
CA ARG A 192 5.58 -17.08 -5.71
C ARG A 192 5.54 -15.84 -6.62
N CYS A 193 5.17 -14.67 -6.09
CA CYS A 193 5.02 -13.46 -6.89
C CYS A 193 6.40 -12.95 -7.35
N LYS A 194 6.55 -12.78 -8.67
CA LYS A 194 7.74 -12.18 -9.28
C LYS A 194 7.58 -10.68 -9.56
N TYR A 195 6.35 -10.16 -9.49
CA TYR A 195 6.04 -8.77 -9.80
C TYR A 195 5.90 -7.92 -8.54
N LYS A 196 7.05 -7.63 -7.92
CA LYS A 196 7.15 -6.94 -6.63
C LYS A 196 7.22 -5.42 -6.72
N VAL A 197 7.68 -4.89 -7.86
CA VAL A 197 7.76 -3.46 -8.15
C VAL A 197 6.90 -3.17 -9.39
N PRO A 198 5.72 -2.54 -9.23
CA PRO A 198 4.76 -2.34 -10.32
C PRO A 198 5.17 -1.22 -11.30
N ARG A 199 6.28 -1.39 -12.03
CA ARG A 199 6.84 -0.40 -12.98
C ARG A 199 5.98 -0.10 -14.22
N GLN A 200 4.83 -0.77 -14.37
CA GLN A 200 3.86 -0.45 -15.42
C GLN A 200 2.80 0.56 -14.94
N ALA A 201 2.84 0.94 -13.66
CA ALA A 201 2.07 2.08 -13.16
C ALA A 201 2.68 3.40 -13.66
N ASP A 202 1.94 4.50 -13.51
CA ASP A 202 2.41 5.84 -13.91
C ASP A 202 3.57 6.31 -13.03
N LEU A 203 3.60 5.89 -11.76
CA LEU A 203 4.75 6.01 -10.87
C LEU A 203 4.97 4.68 -10.14
N ALA A 204 6.21 4.27 -9.96
CA ALA A 204 6.54 3.18 -9.05
C ALA A 204 7.21 3.73 -7.79
N CYS A 205 6.57 3.50 -6.65
CA CYS A 205 6.95 4.06 -5.36
C CYS A 205 7.28 2.96 -4.34
N GLY A 206 8.00 3.32 -3.28
CA GLY A 206 8.25 2.41 -2.18
C GLY A 206 9.33 2.85 -1.22
N ASN A 207 9.64 1.99 -0.25
CA ASN A 207 10.81 2.14 0.62
C ASN A 207 12.07 1.45 0.06
N TRP A 208 11.92 0.48 -0.86
CA TRP A 208 13.07 -0.22 -1.44
C TRP A 208 13.88 0.74 -2.30
N GLY A 209 15.19 0.80 -2.04
CA GLY A 209 16.11 1.71 -2.73
C GLY A 209 16.34 3.04 -2.01
N VAL A 210 15.65 3.31 -0.89
CA VAL A 210 15.96 4.44 -0.01
C VAL A 210 17.11 4.06 0.93
N ILE A 211 18.27 4.67 0.76
CA ILE A 211 19.49 4.40 1.55
C ILE A 211 19.95 5.64 2.32
N GLY A 212 20.83 5.43 3.31
CA GLY A 212 21.43 6.50 4.11
C GLY A 212 20.45 7.13 5.11
N GLU A 213 20.65 8.41 5.42
CA GLU A 213 19.90 9.14 6.46
C GLU A 213 18.39 9.26 6.20
N LYS A 214 17.97 9.00 4.95
CA LYS A 214 16.58 9.06 4.51
C LYS A 214 15.86 7.71 4.55
N ALA A 215 16.54 6.61 4.91
CA ALA A 215 15.90 5.31 5.09
C ALA A 215 14.74 5.42 6.10
N GLY A 216 13.56 4.93 5.72
CA GLY A 216 12.30 5.06 6.49
C GLY A 216 11.68 6.47 6.50
N LYS A 217 12.35 7.49 5.95
CA LYS A 217 11.92 8.91 5.99
C LYS A 217 11.63 9.51 4.62
N ALA A 218 11.96 8.79 3.55
CA ALA A 218 11.65 9.16 2.18
C ALA A 218 10.94 8.02 1.47
N THR A 219 10.33 8.34 0.33
CA THR A 219 9.77 7.41 -0.62
C THR A 219 10.67 7.42 -1.85
N PHE A 220 11.13 6.24 -2.28
CA PHE A 220 11.74 6.04 -3.58
C PHE A 220 10.65 6.19 -4.65
N VAL A 221 10.91 6.94 -5.71
CA VAL A 221 9.99 7.15 -6.83
C VAL A 221 10.74 6.92 -8.14
N GLU A 222 10.22 6.01 -8.96
CA GLU A 222 10.58 5.84 -10.37
C GLU A 222 9.48 6.47 -11.22
N VAL A 223 9.86 7.39 -12.11
CA VAL A 223 8.96 8.12 -13.04
C VAL A 223 8.93 7.47 -14.41
#